data_AF-W1V4F8-F1
#
_entry.id   AF-W1V4F8-F1
#
_cell.length_a   1.000
_cell.length_b   1.000
_cell.length_c   1.000
_cell.angle_alpha   90.00
_cell.angle_beta   90.00
_cell.angle_gamma   90.00
#
_symmetry.space_group_name_H-M   'P 1'
#
loop_
_entity.id
_entity.type
_entity.pdbx_description
1 polymer ?
#
loop_
_entity_poly.entity_id
_entity_poly.type
_entity_poly.pdbx_seq_one_letter_code
_entity_poly.pdbx_strand_id
1 'polypeptide(L)'
;MTPLTSPQQSPWSRLSDTQRAITLALLSHGRLSRPELMSIVGISSGSVTRLTAPMVEAGLLSTSTEQVAGTGRPQSPLEVRAEAESLVGVTITGEDLTAALTDLRLQVLATTRRSLPSHSPKIVVAHLSDAVNELSSQHTSAQPTALAVTLGG
;
A
#
# COMPACT_ATOMS: atom_id res chain seq x y z
N MET A 1 0.42 -31.49 8.90
CA MET A 1 0.56 -30.50 7.81
C MET A 1 -0.64 -29.58 7.88
N THR A 2 -0.53 -28.47 8.59
CA THR A 2 -1.56 -27.44 8.66
C THR A 2 -1.69 -26.82 7.28
N PRO A 3 -2.90 -26.68 6.69
CA PRO A 3 -3.04 -26.00 5.42
C PRO A 3 -2.52 -24.57 5.57
N LEU A 4 -1.68 -24.13 4.63
CA LEU A 4 -1.33 -22.72 4.48
C LEU A 4 -2.66 -22.00 4.23
N THR A 5 -3.15 -21.28 5.25
CA THR A 5 -4.32 -20.42 5.12
C THR A 5 -4.08 -19.54 3.90
N SER A 6 -4.91 -19.70 2.86
CA SER A 6 -4.81 -18.85 1.67
C SER A 6 -4.76 -17.41 2.14
N PRO A 7 -3.72 -16.62 1.78
CA PRO A 7 -3.66 -15.23 2.19
C PRO A 7 -4.97 -14.59 1.74
N GLN A 8 -5.68 -13.98 2.68
CA GLN A 8 -6.92 -13.27 2.42
C GLN A 8 -6.59 -12.26 1.32
N GLN A 9 -7.12 -12.48 0.10
CA GLN A 9 -6.65 -11.75 -1.06
C GLN A 9 -6.87 -10.25 -0.82
N SER A 10 -5.77 -9.49 -0.89
CA SER A 10 -5.76 -8.04 -0.81
C SER A 10 -6.92 -7.45 -1.64
N PRO A 11 -7.74 -6.54 -1.11
CA PRO A 11 -8.78 -5.89 -1.90
C PRO A 11 -8.23 -5.19 -3.17
N TRP A 12 -6.95 -4.84 -3.19
CA TRP A 12 -6.27 -4.22 -4.33
C TRP A 12 -6.01 -5.19 -5.49
N SER A 13 -5.97 -6.51 -5.23
CA SER A 13 -5.77 -7.51 -6.28
C SER A 13 -6.96 -7.60 -7.25
N ARG A 14 -8.16 -7.21 -6.79
CA ARG A 14 -9.43 -7.29 -7.52
C ARG A 14 -9.75 -6.02 -8.35
N LEU A 15 -8.88 -5.01 -8.32
CA LEU A 15 -9.09 -3.79 -9.10
C LEU A 15 -8.97 -4.07 -10.60
N SER A 16 -9.92 -3.52 -11.37
CA SER A 16 -9.79 -3.45 -12.83
C SER A 16 -8.58 -2.60 -13.25
N ASP A 17 -8.11 -2.76 -14.48
CA ASP A 17 -6.96 -2.01 -15.00
C ASP A 17 -7.13 -0.49 -14.87
N THR A 18 -8.34 0.03 -15.15
CA THR A 18 -8.62 1.46 -14.99
C THR A 18 -8.65 1.91 -13.53
N GLN A 19 -9.19 1.09 -12.61
CA GLN A 19 -9.13 1.40 -11.17
C GLN A 19 -7.69 1.37 -10.65
N ARG A 20 -6.86 0.47 -11.18
CA ARG A 20 -5.44 0.40 -10.88
C ARG A 20 -4.71 1.65 -11.40
N ALA A 21 -5.02 2.12 -12.61
CA ALA A 21 -4.50 3.38 -13.15
C ALA A 21 -4.91 4.61 -12.30
N ILE A 22 -6.18 4.69 -11.86
CA ILE A 22 -6.65 5.74 -10.93
C ILE A 22 -5.86 5.70 -9.62
N THR A 23 -5.68 4.50 -9.04
CA THR A 23 -4.93 4.32 -7.79
C THR A 23 -3.48 4.78 -7.95
N LEU A 24 -2.81 4.38 -9.04
CA LEU A 24 -1.44 4.79 -9.32
C LEU A 24 -1.32 6.31 -9.49
N ALA A 25 -2.27 6.95 -10.16
CA ALA A 25 -2.30 8.41 -10.27
C ALA A 25 -2.41 9.08 -8.89
N LEU A 26 -3.29 8.59 -8.02
CA LEU A 26 -3.44 9.11 -6.65
C LEU A 26 -2.21 8.84 -5.77
N LEU A 27 -1.57 7.68 -5.90
CA LEU A 27 -0.33 7.40 -5.18
C LEU A 27 0.82 8.30 -5.65
N SER A 28 0.90 8.58 -6.96
CA SER A 28 1.98 9.38 -7.56
C SER A 28 1.82 10.87 -7.32
N HIS A 29 0.59 11.39 -7.33
CA HIS A 29 0.30 12.82 -7.24
C HIS A 29 -0.32 13.24 -5.90
N GLY A 30 -0.69 12.28 -5.04
CA GLY A 30 -1.43 12.54 -3.81
C GLY A 30 -2.93 12.70 -4.07
N ARG A 31 -3.53 13.71 -3.44
CA ARG A 31 -4.97 13.99 -3.61
C ARG A 31 -5.23 14.58 -5.00
N LEU A 32 -6.25 14.09 -5.69
CA LEU A 32 -6.65 14.59 -7.02
C LEU A 32 -8.15 14.85 -7.07
N SER A 33 -8.55 15.94 -7.71
CA SER A 33 -9.93 16.20 -8.11
C SER A 33 -10.38 15.28 -9.25
N ARG A 34 -11.70 15.19 -9.47
CA ARG A 34 -12.25 14.39 -10.58
C ARG A 34 -11.76 14.89 -11.95
N PRO A 35 -11.73 16.20 -12.27
CA PRO A 35 -11.16 16.69 -13.53
C PRO A 35 -9.68 16.32 -13.72
N GLU A 36 -8.87 16.38 -12.67
CA GLU A 36 -7.45 15.98 -12.76
C GLU A 36 -7.30 14.49 -13.05
N LEU A 37 -8.10 13.64 -12.39
CA LEU A 37 -8.13 12.20 -12.69
C LEU A 37 -8.57 11.92 -14.13
N MET A 38 -9.58 12.64 -14.64
CA MET A 38 -9.99 12.53 -16.04
C MET A 38 -8.83 12.83 -16.98
N SER A 39 -8.08 13.90 -16.70
CA SER A 39 -6.95 14.33 -17.52
C SER A 39 -5.78 13.35 -17.47
N ILE A 40 -5.41 12.86 -16.27
CA ILE A 40 -4.25 11.99 -16.07
C ILE A 40 -4.53 10.57 -16.58
N VAL A 41 -5.70 10.03 -16.30
CA VAL A 41 -6.05 8.64 -16.62
C VAL A 41 -6.70 8.51 -18.01
N GLY A 42 -7.19 9.61 -18.59
CA GLY A 42 -7.81 9.62 -19.91
C GLY A 42 -9.24 9.04 -19.92
N ILE A 43 -10.02 9.32 -18.89
CA ILE A 43 -11.38 8.76 -18.70
C ILE A 43 -12.44 9.85 -18.58
N SER A 44 -13.68 9.52 -18.96
CA SER A 44 -14.81 10.44 -18.86
C SER A 44 -15.27 10.63 -17.40
N SER A 45 -15.96 11.74 -17.13
CA SER A 45 -16.54 12.04 -15.80
C SER A 45 -17.48 10.92 -15.28
N GLY A 46 -18.31 10.36 -16.16
CA GLY A 46 -19.18 9.23 -15.82
C GLY A 46 -18.39 7.96 -15.45
N SER A 47 -17.26 7.72 -16.11
CA SER A 47 -16.36 6.61 -15.78
C SER A 47 -15.63 6.85 -14.46
N VAL A 48 -15.12 8.05 -14.18
CA VAL A 48 -14.49 8.37 -12.88
C VAL A 48 -15.46 8.06 -11.75
N THR A 49 -16.68 8.58 -11.81
CA THR A 49 -17.67 8.39 -10.74
C THR A 49 -18.02 6.91 -10.56
N ARG A 50 -18.32 6.21 -11.66
CA ARG A 50 -18.67 4.78 -11.62
C ARG A 50 -17.54 3.90 -11.05
N LEU A 51 -16.28 4.22 -11.35
CA LEU A 51 -15.14 3.41 -10.93
C LEU A 51 -14.66 3.72 -9.51
N THR A 52 -14.76 4.98 -9.07
CA THR A 52 -14.28 5.44 -7.76
C THR A 52 -15.29 5.26 -6.63
N ALA A 53 -16.59 5.38 -6.91
CA ALA A 53 -17.63 5.17 -5.89
C ALA A 53 -17.51 3.82 -5.14
N PRO A 54 -17.38 2.66 -5.81
CA PRO A 54 -17.22 1.38 -5.11
C PRO A 54 -15.88 1.28 -4.35
N MET A 55 -14.84 1.99 -4.79
CA MET A 55 -13.55 2.02 -4.08
C MET A 55 -13.63 2.86 -2.80
N VAL A 56 -14.42 3.94 -2.80
CA VAL A 56 -14.71 4.73 -1.59
C VAL A 56 -15.57 3.91 -0.62
N GLU A 57 -16.60 3.24 -1.11
CA GLU A 57 -17.46 2.35 -0.31
C GLU A 57 -16.67 1.19 0.32
N ALA A 58 -15.74 0.60 -0.45
CA ALA A 58 -14.82 -0.42 0.04
C ALA A 58 -13.71 0.11 0.96
N GLY A 59 -13.65 1.43 1.19
CA GLY A 59 -12.66 2.06 2.06
C GLY A 59 -11.23 2.07 1.52
N LEU A 60 -11.06 1.93 0.19
CA LEU A 60 -9.75 2.04 -0.48
C LEU A 60 -9.39 3.48 -0.81
N LEU A 61 -10.41 4.30 -1.11
CA LEU A 61 -10.28 5.73 -1.34
C LEU A 61 -11.07 6.51 -0.28
N SER A 62 -10.62 7.73 0.02
CA SER A 62 -11.38 8.70 0.80
C SER A 62 -11.67 9.94 -0.04
N THR A 63 -12.78 10.60 0.26
CA THR A 63 -13.04 11.96 -0.21
C THR A 63 -12.67 12.92 0.89
N SER A 64 -11.66 13.76 0.67
CA SER A 64 -11.31 14.79 1.66
C SER A 64 -12.35 15.92 1.59
N THR A 65 -13.05 16.18 2.68
CA THR A 65 -13.95 17.34 2.78
C THR A 65 -13.10 18.57 3.05
N GLU A 66 -12.52 19.15 2.00
CA GLU A 66 -12.01 20.51 2.13
C GLU A 66 -13.21 21.45 2.14
N GLN A 67 -13.42 22.10 3.28
CA GLN A 67 -14.45 23.11 3.48
C GLN A 67 -13.99 24.38 2.74
N VAL A 68 -14.07 24.36 1.40
CA VAL A 68 -13.72 25.53 0.60
C VAL A 68 -14.78 26.59 0.86
N ALA A 69 -14.37 27.67 1.53
CA ALA A 69 -15.12 28.90 1.65
C ALA A 69 -15.22 29.56 0.26
N GLY A 70 -16.14 29.09 -0.57
CA GLY A 70 -16.34 29.59 -1.92
C GLY A 70 -17.70 29.18 -2.48
N THR A 71 -18.36 30.10 -3.18
CA THR A 71 -19.66 29.90 -3.82
C THR A 71 -19.51 29.03 -5.07
N GLY A 72 -19.27 27.73 -4.87
CA GLY A 72 -19.24 26.70 -5.90
C GLY A 72 -19.43 25.34 -5.26
N ARG A 73 -19.98 24.35 -5.98
CA ARG A 73 -20.18 22.99 -5.42
C ARG A 73 -18.79 22.41 -5.12
N PRO A 74 -18.39 22.21 -3.85
CA PRO A 74 -17.04 21.74 -3.53
C PRO A 74 -16.84 20.35 -4.17
N GLN A 75 -15.88 20.24 -5.07
CA GLN A 75 -15.45 18.94 -5.59
C GLN A 75 -14.46 18.38 -4.58
N SER A 76 -14.93 17.60 -3.60
CA SER A 76 -14.05 16.92 -2.64
C SER A 76 -13.03 16.07 -3.40
N PRO A 77 -11.72 16.36 -3.28
CA PRO A 77 -10.66 15.56 -3.88
C PRO A 77 -10.71 14.12 -3.39
N LEU A 78 -10.28 13.20 -4.25
CA LEU A 78 -10.06 11.80 -3.89
C LEU A 78 -8.61 11.61 -3.47
N GLU A 79 -8.39 10.71 -2.52
CA GLU A 79 -7.07 10.26 -2.11
C GLU A 79 -7.12 8.75 -1.77
N VAL A 80 -5.97 8.08 -1.87
CA VAL A 80 -5.85 6.69 -1.39
C VAL A 80 -5.79 6.71 0.12
N ARG A 81 -6.59 5.84 0.76
CA ARG A 81 -6.48 5.59 2.19
C ARG A 81 -5.21 4.80 2.45
N ALA A 82 -4.17 5.48 2.91
CA ALA A 82 -2.84 4.92 3.06
C ALA A 82 -2.86 3.70 4.01
N GLU A 83 -3.66 3.80 5.06
CA GLU A 83 -3.85 2.81 6.11
C GLU A 83 -4.71 1.60 5.70
N ALA A 84 -5.27 1.61 4.48
CA ALA A 84 -6.08 0.49 3.99
C ALA A 84 -5.26 -0.79 3.80
N GLU A 85 -3.94 -0.68 3.63
CA GLU A 85 -3.01 -1.81 3.66
C GLU A 85 -1.65 -1.43 4.22
N SER A 86 -0.88 -2.46 4.56
CA SER A 86 0.51 -2.33 4.95
C SER A 86 1.39 -3.32 4.19
N LEU A 87 2.65 -2.94 4.00
CA LEU A 87 3.64 -3.64 3.21
C LEU A 87 4.92 -3.76 4.02
N VAL A 88 5.62 -4.89 3.93
CA VAL A 88 6.99 -5.00 4.45
C VAL A 88 7.98 -4.94 3.28
N GLY A 89 8.91 -4.00 3.34
CA GLY A 89 10.07 -3.94 2.46
C GLY A 89 11.30 -4.47 3.19
N VAL A 90 12.06 -5.36 2.57
CA VAL A 90 13.29 -5.93 3.13
C VAL A 90 14.44 -5.77 2.16
N THR A 91 15.54 -5.22 2.66
CA THR A 91 16.83 -5.15 1.98
C THR A 91 17.80 -6.10 2.67
N ILE A 92 18.32 -7.05 1.91
CA ILE A 92 19.29 -8.06 2.35
C ILE A 92 20.61 -7.70 1.69
N THR A 93 21.65 -7.49 2.49
CA THR A 93 23.03 -7.26 2.05
C THR A 93 23.90 -8.42 2.51
N GLY A 94 25.20 -8.39 2.20
CA GLY A 94 26.13 -9.44 2.62
C GLY A 94 26.18 -9.68 4.14
N GLU A 95 25.97 -8.64 4.95
CA GLU A 95 26.14 -8.73 6.40
C GLU A 95 24.86 -8.43 7.19
N ASP A 96 23.89 -7.77 6.57
CA ASP A 96 22.70 -7.28 7.26
C ASP A 96 21.40 -7.47 6.48
N LEU A 97 20.33 -7.68 7.22
CA LEU A 97 18.95 -7.58 6.80
C LEU A 97 18.33 -6.34 7.45
N THR A 98 17.80 -5.43 6.64
CA THR A 98 16.99 -4.28 7.11
C THR A 98 15.57 -4.42 6.59
N ALA A 99 14.59 -4.37 7.47
CA ALA A 99 13.18 -4.47 7.14
C ALA A 99 12.41 -3.25 7.63
N ALA A 100 11.43 -2.80 6.86
CA ALA A 100 10.53 -1.71 7.20
C ALA A 100 9.08 -2.11 6.93
N LEU A 101 8.20 -1.91 7.91
CA LEU A 101 6.75 -1.95 7.75
C LEU A 101 6.28 -0.57 7.32
N THR A 102 5.46 -0.51 6.28
CA THR A 102 5.00 0.75 5.67
C THR A 102 3.51 0.70 5.35
N ASP A 103 2.90 1.87 5.23
CA ASP A 103 1.57 2.02 4.62
C ASP A 103 1.66 2.09 3.07
N LEU A 104 0.53 2.24 2.38
CA LEU A 104 0.52 2.34 0.91
C LEU A 104 1.18 3.60 0.34
N ARG A 105 1.41 4.63 1.17
CA ARG A 105 2.16 5.85 0.79
C ARG A 105 3.62 5.75 1.21
N LEU A 106 4.08 4.55 1.55
CA LEU A 106 5.45 4.25 1.98
C LEU A 106 5.87 5.03 3.23
N GLN A 107 4.93 5.46 4.06
CA GLN A 107 5.26 5.98 5.38
C GLN A 107 5.71 4.83 6.26
N VAL A 108 6.87 4.98 6.88
CA VAL A 108 7.47 3.94 7.73
C VAL A 108 6.76 3.91 9.08
N LEU A 109 6.13 2.77 9.39
CA LEU A 109 5.45 2.51 10.66
C LEU A 109 6.41 1.89 11.68
N ALA A 110 7.27 0.98 11.22
CA ALA A 110 8.30 0.34 12.03
C ALA A 110 9.49 -0.10 11.18
N THR A 111 10.65 -0.24 11.81
CA THR A 111 11.87 -0.77 11.18
C THR A 111 12.59 -1.72 12.12
N THR A 112 13.26 -2.72 11.54
CA THR A 112 14.20 -3.59 12.27
C THR A 112 15.43 -3.83 11.40
N ARG A 113 16.58 -4.02 12.06
CA ARG A 113 17.84 -4.40 11.42
C ARG A 113 18.46 -5.57 12.17
N ARG A 114 18.95 -6.55 11.42
CA ARG A 114 19.53 -7.78 11.96
C ARG A 114 20.79 -8.12 11.18
N SER A 115 21.86 -8.46 11.89
CA SER A 115 23.04 -9.04 11.26
C SER A 115 22.75 -10.46 10.77
N LEU A 116 23.27 -10.79 9.60
CA LEU A 116 23.16 -12.09 8.96
C LEU A 116 24.45 -12.89 9.20
N PRO A 117 24.42 -13.94 10.03
CA PRO A 117 25.62 -14.70 10.36
C PRO A 117 26.05 -15.66 9.23
N SER A 118 25.24 -15.79 8.17
CA SER A 118 25.47 -16.73 7.08
C SER A 118 24.71 -16.32 5.83
N HIS A 119 25.28 -16.63 4.66
CA HIS A 119 24.59 -16.51 3.35
C HIS A 119 23.77 -17.75 3.01
N SER A 120 23.65 -18.73 3.92
CA SER A 120 22.79 -19.89 3.73
C SER A 120 21.33 -19.43 3.54
N PRO A 121 20.66 -19.80 2.42
CA PRO A 121 19.28 -19.39 2.18
C PRO A 121 18.33 -19.77 3.33
N LYS A 122 18.57 -20.90 3.99
CA LYS A 122 17.77 -21.33 5.15
C LYS A 122 17.89 -20.36 6.32
N ILE A 123 19.10 -19.89 6.61
CA ILE A 123 19.35 -18.92 7.69
C ILE A 123 18.76 -17.57 7.32
N VAL A 124 18.99 -17.09 6.10
CA VAL A 124 18.45 -15.81 5.62
C VAL A 124 16.93 -15.79 5.69
N VAL A 125 16.24 -16.84 5.24
CA VAL A 125 14.77 -16.94 5.30
C VAL A 125 14.26 -16.98 6.75
N ALA A 126 14.99 -17.61 7.67
CA ALA A 126 14.63 -17.60 9.09
C ALA A 126 14.71 -16.17 9.67
N HIS A 127 15.82 -15.47 9.45
CA HIS A 127 15.98 -14.07 9.90
C HIS A 127 14.96 -13.12 9.25
N LEU A 128 14.62 -13.35 7.98
CA LEU A 128 13.56 -12.62 7.28
C LEU A 128 12.20 -12.83 7.96
N SER A 129 11.87 -14.07 8.29
CA SER A 129 10.60 -14.44 8.93
C SER A 129 10.50 -13.83 10.33
N ASP A 130 11.59 -13.87 11.10
CA ASP A 130 11.65 -13.26 12.42
C ASP A 130 11.51 -11.73 12.35
N ALA A 131 12.13 -11.08 11.37
CA ALA A 131 12.01 -9.64 11.14
C ALA A 131 10.56 -9.24 10.81
N VAL A 132 9.90 -9.99 9.91
CA VAL A 132 8.50 -9.75 9.55
C VAL A 132 7.58 -9.95 10.75
N ASN A 133 7.77 -11.03 11.52
CA ASN A 133 6.98 -11.31 12.72
C ASN A 133 7.16 -10.24 13.80
N GLU A 134 8.40 -9.79 14.00
CA GLU A 134 8.71 -8.68 14.91
C GLU A 134 7.93 -7.42 14.51
N LEU A 135 8.03 -7.00 13.25
CA LEU A 135 7.33 -5.81 12.75
C LEU A 135 5.81 -5.93 12.87
N SER A 136 5.23 -7.07 12.49
CA SER A 136 3.79 -7.33 12.60
C SER A 136 3.29 -7.34 14.05
N SER A 137 4.12 -7.81 14.99
CA SER A 137 3.76 -7.83 16.41
C SER A 137 3.72 -6.44 17.05
N GLN A 138 4.48 -5.49 16.51
CA GLN A 138 4.49 -4.10 16.97
C GLN A 138 3.26 -3.32 16.49
N HIS A 139 2.63 -3.76 15.40
CA HIS A 139 1.52 -3.07 14.74
C HIS A 139 0.37 -4.03 14.41
N THR A 140 -0.35 -4.49 15.43
CA THR A 140 -1.45 -5.46 15.29
C THR A 140 -2.54 -5.03 14.30
N SER A 141 -2.78 -3.72 14.16
CA SER A 141 -3.74 -3.15 13.20
C SER A 141 -3.26 -3.14 11.75
N ALA A 142 -1.95 -3.35 11.51
CA ALA A 142 -1.32 -3.33 10.21
C ALA A 142 -0.70 -4.71 9.92
N GLN A 143 -1.56 -5.66 9.54
CA GLN A 143 -1.10 -6.96 9.05
C GLN A 143 -0.61 -6.80 7.61
N PRO A 144 0.68 -7.06 7.32
CA PRO A 144 1.22 -6.83 5.99
C PRO A 144 0.65 -7.82 4.97
N THR A 145 0.17 -7.29 3.85
CA THR A 145 -0.44 -8.07 2.76
C THR A 145 0.56 -8.46 1.68
N ALA A 146 1.71 -7.78 1.63
CA ALA A 146 2.78 -8.08 0.71
C ALA A 146 4.17 -7.90 1.34
N LEU A 147 5.14 -8.62 0.78
CA LEU A 147 6.55 -8.56 1.13
C LEU A 147 7.37 -8.26 -0.12
N ALA A 148 8.15 -7.19 -0.11
CA ALA A 148 9.14 -6.89 -1.12
C ALA A 148 10.53 -7.24 -0.59
N VAL A 149 11.31 -8.00 -1.37
CA VAL A 149 12.68 -8.38 -1.00
C VAL A 149 13.66 -7.86 -2.06
N THR A 150 14.67 -7.13 -1.60
CA THR A 150 15.78 -6.63 -2.42
C THR A 150 17.07 -7.27 -1.94
N LEU A 151 17.90 -7.74 -2.88
CA LEU A 151 19.23 -8.29 -2.60
C LEU A 151 20.29 -7.28 -3.07
N GLY A 152 21.12 -6.82 -2.14
CA GLY A 152 22.32 -6.05 -2.42
C GLY A 152 23.51 -6.99 -2.62
N GLY A 153 24.21 -6.82 -3.73
CA GLY A 153 25.46 -7.52 -4.05
C GLY A 153 26.66 -6.62 -3.90
#